data_AF-A0A4Q4ZG33-F1
#
_entry.id   AF-A0A4Q4ZG33-F1
#
_cell.length_a   1.000
_cell.length_b   1.000
_cell.length_c   1.000
_cell.angle_alpha   90.00
_cell.angle_beta   90.00
_cell.angle_gamma   90.00
#
_symmetry.space_group_name_H-M   'P 1'
#
loop_
_entity.id
_entity.type
_entity.pdbx_description
1 polymer ?
#
loop_
_entity_poly.entity_id
_entity_poly.type
_entity_poly.pdbx_seq_one_letter_code
_entity_poly.pdbx_strand_id
1 'polypeptide(L)'
;MSNSAPSTFSEPLNHTRALYFTTTVFASVGFGDITAETDRSRALVSTQMILDLVILGAVVRRLVTAVRTRLHRSGTTRTTPNP
;
A
#
# COMPACT_ATOMS: atom_id res chain seq x y z
N MET A 1 -6.64 -33.19 -3.06
CA MET A 1 -5.42 -33.71 -2.42
C MET A 1 -4.48 -32.55 -2.21
N SER A 2 -4.18 -32.27 -0.93
CA SER A 2 -3.48 -31.06 -0.47
C SER A 2 -1.98 -31.17 -0.74
N ASN A 3 -1.42 -30.21 -1.46
CA ASN A 3 0.03 -30.11 -1.64
C ASN A 3 0.63 -29.57 -0.33
N SER A 4 1.29 -30.46 0.41
CA SER A 4 2.14 -30.13 1.55
C SER A 4 3.36 -29.37 1.05
N ALA A 5 3.27 -28.04 0.94
CA ALA A 5 4.47 -27.22 0.92
C ALA A 5 5.15 -27.34 2.29
N PRO A 6 6.49 -27.47 2.37
CA PRO A 6 7.20 -27.43 3.64
C PRO A 6 6.83 -26.14 4.40
N SER A 7 6.65 -26.21 5.72
CA SER A 7 6.16 -25.14 6.59
C SER A 7 6.86 -23.81 6.31
N THR A 8 6.24 -23.00 5.44
CA THR A 8 6.79 -21.73 4.93
C THR A 8 6.31 -20.55 5.79
N PHE A 9 5.24 -20.78 6.54
CA PHE A 9 4.52 -19.81 7.35
C PHE A 9 4.10 -20.48 8.67
N SER A 10 3.93 -19.67 9.73
CA SER A 10 3.61 -20.16 11.09
C SER A 10 2.27 -20.91 11.19
N GLU A 11 1.38 -20.77 10.22
CA GLU A 11 0.12 -21.54 10.12
C GLU A 11 -0.12 -22.04 8.69
N PRO A 12 -0.91 -23.13 8.52
CA PRO A 12 -1.33 -23.58 7.20
C PRO A 12 -2.18 -22.51 6.51
N LEU A 13 -1.67 -21.91 5.43
CA LEU A 13 -2.41 -20.90 4.66
C LEU A 13 -3.57 -21.55 3.88
N ASN A 14 -4.80 -21.27 4.31
CA ASN A 14 -5.99 -21.39 3.47
C ASN A 14 -6.21 -20.08 2.67
N HIS A 15 -7.13 -20.08 1.69
CA HIS A 15 -7.35 -18.92 0.80
C HIS A 15 -7.64 -17.61 1.58
N THR A 16 -8.43 -17.72 2.65
CA THR A 16 -8.80 -16.59 3.52
C THR A 16 -7.61 -16.05 4.31
N ARG A 17 -6.76 -16.93 4.86
CA ARG A 17 -5.55 -16.57 5.60
C ARG A 17 -4.49 -15.92 4.72
N ALA A 18 -4.33 -16.39 3.49
CA ALA A 18 -3.44 -15.77 2.52
C ALA A 18 -3.89 -14.35 2.17
N LEU A 19 -5.19 -14.16 1.91
CA LEU A 19 -5.76 -12.85 1.64
C LEU A 19 -5.59 -11.90 2.83
N TYR A 20 -5.88 -12.37 4.05
CA TYR A 20 -5.72 -11.58 5.27
C TYR A 20 -4.26 -11.15 5.50
N PHE A 21 -3.29 -12.06 5.29
CA PHE A 21 -1.87 -11.73 5.38
C PHE A 21 -1.47 -10.68 4.34
N THR A 22 -1.87 -10.85 3.07
CA THR A 22 -1.59 -9.86 2.02
C THR A 22 -2.26 -8.51 2.32
N THR A 23 -3.53 -8.49 2.76
CA THR A 23 -4.24 -7.26 3.08
C THR A 23 -3.62 -6.52 4.26
N THR A 24 -3.21 -7.21 5.32
CA THR A 24 -2.59 -6.57 6.50
C THR A 24 -1.19 -6.04 6.22
N VAL A 25 -0.42 -6.73 5.37
CA VAL A 25 0.87 -6.24 4.86
C VAL A 25 0.66 -5.05 3.92
N PHE A 26 -0.28 -5.16 2.99
CA PHE A 26 -0.61 -4.10 2.01
C PHE A 26 -1.11 -2.82 2.69
N ALA A 27 -1.92 -2.97 3.74
CA ALA A 27 -2.39 -1.86 4.55
C ALA A 27 -1.33 -1.35 5.55
N SER A 28 -0.14 -1.96 5.62
CA SER A 28 0.92 -1.68 6.60
C SER A 28 0.50 -1.82 8.08
N VAL A 29 -0.57 -2.57 8.37
CA VAL A 29 -1.07 -2.79 9.73
C VAL A 29 -0.23 -3.84 10.46
N GLY A 30 0.03 -4.97 9.80
CA GLY A 30 0.95 -6.00 10.31
C GLY A 30 0.63 -6.53 11.71
N PHE A 31 -0.55 -7.11 11.93
CA PHE A 31 -0.94 -7.71 13.22
C PHE A 31 0.03 -8.80 13.73
N GLY A 32 0.77 -9.44 12.82
CA GLY A 32 1.85 -10.37 13.16
C GLY A 32 1.39 -11.78 13.54
N ASP A 33 0.11 -12.11 13.34
CA ASP A 33 -0.45 -13.44 13.60
C ASP A 33 -0.07 -14.49 12.54
N ILE A 34 0.24 -14.06 11.31
CA ILE A 34 0.81 -14.91 10.25
C ILE A 34 2.14 -14.31 9.82
N THR A 35 3.24 -15.06 10.01
CA THR A 35 4.58 -14.60 9.65
C THR A 35 5.25 -15.53 8.64
N ALA A 36 6.08 -14.94 7.78
CA ALA A 36 6.92 -15.63 6.82
C ALA A 36 8.11 -16.26 7.55
N GLU A 37 8.18 -17.59 7.62
CA GLU A 37 9.22 -18.31 8.34
C GLU A 37 10.41 -18.67 7.44
N THR A 38 10.21 -18.77 6.13
CA THR A 38 11.30 -19.08 5.18
C THR A 38 11.86 -17.81 4.52
N ASP A 39 13.17 -17.81 4.24
CA ASP A 39 13.86 -16.67 3.62
C ASP A 39 13.25 -16.24 2.28
N ARG A 40 12.75 -17.20 1.50
CA ARG A 40 12.07 -16.91 0.23
C ARG A 40 10.74 -16.19 0.43
N SER A 41 9.94 -16.61 1.42
CA SER A 41 8.68 -15.93 1.75
C SER A 41 8.93 -14.53 2.33
N ARG A 42 9.98 -14.36 3.14
CA ARG A 42 10.40 -13.05 3.64
C ARG A 42 10.81 -12.11 2.52
N ALA A 43 11.59 -12.58 1.55
CA ALA A 43 12.02 -11.77 0.41
C ALA A 43 10.83 -11.29 -0.45
N LEU A 44 9.84 -12.15 -0.70
CA LEU A 44 8.65 -11.78 -1.46
C LEU A 44 7.81 -10.73 -0.74
N VAL A 45 7.60 -10.91 0.56
CA VAL A 45 6.82 -9.97 1.40
C VAL A 45 7.52 -8.63 1.53
N SER A 46 8.83 -8.62 1.76
CA SER A 46 9.62 -7.38 1.78
C SER A 46 9.55 -6.63 0.44
N THR A 47 9.60 -7.36 -0.68
CA THR A 47 9.43 -6.76 -2.01
C THR A 47 8.05 -6.14 -2.17
N GLN A 48 7.01 -6.83 -1.71
CA GLN A 48 5.64 -6.30 -1.70
C GLN A 48 5.53 -5.03 -0.84
N MET A 49 6.08 -5.03 0.38
CA MET A 49 6.08 -3.86 1.26
C MET A 49 6.75 -2.63 0.61
N ILE A 50 7.88 -2.83 -0.09
CA ILE A 50 8.55 -1.75 -0.82
C ILE A 50 7.66 -1.22 -1.96
N LEU A 51 7.02 -2.11 -2.72
CA LEU A 51 6.12 -1.72 -3.82
C LEU A 51 4.94 -0.90 -3.30
N ASP A 52 4.35 -1.29 -2.17
CA ASP A 52 3.21 -0.60 -1.55
C ASP A 52 3.59 0.83 -1.15
N LEU A 53 4.78 1.03 -0.57
CA LEU A 53 5.30 2.36 -0.22
C LEU A 53 5.54 3.24 -1.46
N VAL A 54 6.06 2.66 -2.55
CA VAL A 54 6.27 3.37 -3.82
C VAL A 54 4.93 3.84 -4.40
N ILE A 55 3.93 2.95 -4.42
CA ILE A 55 2.58 3.28 -4.92
C ILE A 55 1.94 4.35 -4.03
N LEU A 56 2.00 4.19 -2.71
CA LEU A 56 1.46 5.15 -1.76
C LEU A 56 2.08 6.53 -1.96
N GLY A 57 3.42 6.61 -2.06
CA GLY A 57 4.13 7.86 -2.32
C GLY A 57 3.72 8.51 -3.64
N ALA A 58 3.51 7.72 -4.70
CA ALA A 58 3.05 8.22 -6.00
C ALA A 58 1.62 8.79 -5.93
N VAL A 59 0.71 8.12 -5.22
CA VAL A 59 -0.67 8.58 -5.00
C VAL A 59 -0.69 9.88 -4.19
N VAL A 60 0.05 9.94 -3.08
CA VAL A 60 0.17 11.16 -2.27
C VAL A 60 0.70 12.31 -3.11
N ARG A 61 1.75 12.09 -3.90
CA ARG A 61 2.31 13.12 -4.79
C ARG A 61 1.26 13.63 -5.79
N ARG A 62 0.49 12.74 -6.42
CA ARG A 62 -0.59 13.11 -7.35
C ARG A 62 -1.66 13.98 -6.67
N LEU A 63 -2.09 13.60 -5.46
CA LEU A 63 -3.08 14.35 -4.69
C LEU A 63 -2.56 15.74 -4.31
N VAL A 64 -1.33 15.84 -3.81
CA VAL A 64 -0.70 17.12 -3.45
C VAL A 64 -0.58 18.03 -4.68
N THR A 65 -0.13 17.50 -5.82
CA THR A 65 -0.07 18.28 -7.06
C THR A 65 -1.44 18.78 -7.48
N ALA A 66 -2.47 17.93 -7.44
CA ALA A 66 -3.84 18.32 -7.81
C ALA A 66 -4.39 19.43 -6.90
N VAL A 67 -4.15 19.34 -5.58
CA VAL A 67 -4.55 20.36 -4.61
C VAL A 67 -3.83 21.69 -4.87
N ARG A 68 -2.51 21.66 -5.10
CA ARG A 68 -1.72 22.86 -5.42
C ARG A 68 -2.22 23.55 -6.69
N THR A 69 -2.50 22.79 -7.75
CA THR A 69 -3.05 23.35 -9.00
C THR A 69 -4.40 24.05 -8.77
N ARG A 70 -5.26 23.49 -7.90
CA ARG A 70 -6.55 24.11 -7.57
C ARG A 70 -6.39 25.41 -6.78
N LEU A 71 -5.48 25.44 -5.80
CA LEU A 71 -5.22 26.64 -4.99
C LEU A 71 -4.60 27.78 -5.80
N HIS A 72 -3.70 27.49 -6.75
CA HIS A 72 -3.11 28.52 -7.61
C HIS A 72 -4.10 29.16 -8.60
N ARG A 73 -5.26 28.54 -8.85
CA ARG A 73 -6.29 29.08 -9.76
C ARG A 73 -7.31 30.00 -9.08
N SER A 74 -7.28 30.11 -7.76
CA SER A 74 -8.23 30.94 -6.99
C SER A 74 -7.88 32.43 -6.92
N GLY A 75 -6.75 32.86 -7.50
CA GLY A 75 -6.25 34.24 -7.38
C GLY A 75 -6.67 35.25 -8.46
N THR A 76 -7.49 34.89 -9.46
CA THR A 76 -7.74 35.77 -10.64
C THR A 76 -9.22 36.16 -10.82
N THR A 77 -9.98 36.27 -9.73
CA THR A 77 -11.35 36.81 -9.81
C THR A 77 -11.38 38.29 -9.41
N ARG A 78 -11.20 39.13 -10.44
CA ARG A 78 -11.91 40.40 -10.69
C ARG A 78 -11.94 41.47 -9.58
N THR A 79 -10.96 42.38 -9.65
CA THR A 79 -11.17 43.80 -9.34
C THR A 79 -10.71 44.64 -10.53
N THR A 80 -11.57 44.74 -11.55
CA THR A 80 -11.49 45.82 -12.54
C THR A 80 -11.92 47.12 -11.84
N PRO A 81 -11.12 48.21 -11.89
CA PRO A 81 -11.49 49.49 -11.30
C PRO A 81 -12.65 50.09 -12.09
N ASN A 82 -13.67 50.58 -11.38
CA ASN A 82 -14.77 51.36 -11.98
C ASN A 82 -14.32 52.84 -11.98
N PRO A 83 -14.53 53.59 -13.09
CA PRO A 83 -14.02 54.95 -13.28
C PRO A 83 -14.54 55.97 -12.27
#